data_AF-A0A351UNN8-F1
#
_entry.id   AF-A0A351UNN8-F1
#
_cell.length_a   1.000
_cell.length_b   1.000
_cell.length_c   1.000
_cell.angle_alpha   90.00
_cell.angle_beta   90.00
_cell.angle_gamma   90.00
#
_symmetry.space_group_name_H-M   'P 1'
#
loop_
_entity.id
_entity.type
_entity.pdbx_description
1 polymer ?
#
loop_
_entity_poly.entity_id
_entity_poly.type
_entity_poly.pdbx_seq_one_letter_code
_entity_poly.pdbx_strand_id
1 'polypeptide(L)'
;MRKKEVLAAIGASPLPRLVKDYFVRASGAARGSALKGGLKKDPAAFLKSLHGLLSSAGKILGRPAQEVLFITGFNPNDLAPERFAAALAELRAVLFLDGEGFSGLKFMPQAEGLSADISGVKDGQLCVFEVCCLRSGGLLPAAGLLGGKYEKKKRQLNNARKKLACARGGLFFAADPLALLEPADAAALKELARALHAEKKGPAGTHICLLSGAAGAVFPPWG
;
A
#
# COMPACT_ATOMS: atom_id res chain seq x y z
N MET A 1 14.18 -22.89 3.33
CA MET A 1 15.41 -22.09 3.51
C MET A 1 15.75 -21.94 5.00
N ARG A 2 17.02 -22.12 5.37
CA ARG A 2 17.56 -22.03 6.75
C ARG A 2 17.75 -20.55 7.14
N LYS A 3 17.67 -20.23 8.45
CA LYS A 3 17.80 -18.85 8.97
C LYS A 3 19.08 -18.14 8.48
N LYS A 4 20.20 -18.86 8.40
CA LYS A 4 21.49 -18.30 7.93
C LYS A 4 21.43 -17.82 6.48
N GLU A 5 20.76 -18.55 5.60
CA GLU A 5 20.63 -18.22 4.18
C GLU A 5 19.78 -16.95 3.99
N VAL A 6 18.70 -16.80 4.76
CA VAL A 6 17.86 -15.59 4.76
C VAL A 6 18.66 -14.37 5.24
N LEU A 7 19.43 -14.50 6.32
CA LEU A 7 20.26 -13.40 6.83
C LEU A 7 21.36 -12.99 5.84
N ALA A 8 21.99 -13.97 5.18
CA ALA A 8 22.97 -13.70 4.13
C ALA A 8 22.34 -12.97 2.94
N ALA A 9 21.15 -13.40 2.50
CA ALA A 9 20.41 -12.73 1.42
C ALA A 9 20.03 -11.29 1.78
N ILE A 10 19.57 -11.04 3.01
CA ILE A 10 19.29 -9.67 3.49
C ILE A 10 20.57 -8.83 3.44
N GLY A 11 21.69 -9.34 3.94
CA GLY A 11 22.98 -8.66 3.96
C GLY A 11 23.46 -8.27 2.55
N ALA A 12 23.36 -9.20 1.60
CA ALA A 12 23.78 -9.01 0.20
C ALA A 12 22.80 -8.17 -0.65
N SER A 13 21.57 -7.93 -0.18
CA SER A 13 20.56 -7.21 -0.95
C SER A 13 20.93 -5.73 -1.20
N PRO A 14 20.33 -5.07 -2.21
CA PRO A 14 20.50 -3.63 -2.43
C PRO A 14 19.61 -2.77 -1.51
N LEU A 15 18.97 -3.36 -0.48
CA LEU A 15 18.09 -2.61 0.40
C LEU A 15 18.86 -1.55 1.22
N PRO A 16 18.21 -0.43 1.58
CA PRO A 16 18.77 0.53 2.51
C PRO A 16 19.14 -0.14 3.85
N ARG A 17 20.23 0.33 4.47
CA ARG A 17 20.77 -0.25 5.71
C ARG A 17 19.70 -0.40 6.81
N LEU A 18 18.91 0.64 7.06
CA LEU A 18 17.88 0.60 8.10
C LEU A 18 16.79 -0.44 7.81
N VAL A 19 16.46 -0.70 6.54
CA VAL A 19 15.51 -1.74 6.13
C VAL A 19 16.13 -3.13 6.34
N LYS A 20 17.42 -3.31 6.02
CA LYS A 20 18.16 -4.54 6.32
C LYS A 20 18.16 -4.83 7.82
N ASP A 21 18.49 -3.85 8.64
CA ASP A 21 18.55 -3.98 10.11
C ASP A 21 17.16 -4.31 10.69
N TYR A 22 16.10 -3.70 10.15
CA TYR A 22 14.72 -4.08 10.47
C TYR A 22 14.43 -5.55 10.11
N PHE A 23 14.82 -6.02 8.91
CA PHE A 23 14.57 -7.39 8.47
C PHE A 23 15.35 -8.43 9.25
N VAL A 24 16.61 -8.14 9.62
CA VAL A 24 17.40 -9.01 10.49
C VAL A 24 16.67 -9.21 11.82
N ARG A 25 16.21 -8.12 12.46
CA ARG A 25 15.45 -8.18 13.72
C ARG A 25 14.11 -8.90 13.54
N ALA A 26 13.33 -8.56 12.52
CA ALA A 26 12.03 -9.16 12.25
C ALA A 26 12.12 -10.66 11.93
N SER A 27 13.20 -11.11 11.26
CA SER A 27 13.42 -12.53 10.95
C SER A 27 13.69 -13.38 12.20
N GLY A 28 14.21 -12.76 13.26
CA GLY A 28 14.47 -13.38 14.56
C GLY A 28 13.24 -13.52 15.46
N ALA A 29 12.15 -12.80 15.17
CA ALA A 29 10.94 -12.83 15.98
C ALA A 29 10.20 -14.18 15.89
N ALA A 30 9.62 -14.59 17.02
CA ALA A 30 9.01 -15.92 17.21
C ALA A 30 7.75 -16.16 16.34
N ARG A 31 7.04 -15.11 15.91
CA ARG A 31 5.76 -15.25 15.17
C ARG A 31 5.96 -15.44 13.66
N GLY A 32 5.09 -16.26 13.06
CA GLY A 32 4.95 -16.36 11.61
C GLY A 32 4.36 -15.07 11.05
N SER A 33 5.15 -14.31 10.29
CA SER A 33 4.69 -13.11 9.58
C SER A 33 4.74 -13.34 8.07
N ALA A 34 3.91 -12.64 7.31
CA ALA A 34 3.97 -12.66 5.84
C ALA A 34 5.35 -12.25 5.31
N LEU A 35 6.06 -11.37 6.03
CA LEU A 35 7.45 -11.00 5.74
C LEU A 35 8.37 -12.21 5.82
N LYS A 36 8.23 -13.02 6.89
CA LYS A 36 8.97 -14.27 7.06
C LYS A 36 8.59 -15.30 6.00
N GLY A 37 7.34 -15.30 5.54
CA GLY A 37 6.87 -16.13 4.43
C GLY A 37 7.56 -15.78 3.10
N GLY A 38 7.53 -14.51 2.71
CA GLY A 38 8.18 -14.02 1.49
C GLY A 38 9.70 -14.28 1.48
N LEU A 39 10.37 -13.97 2.59
CA LEU A 39 11.80 -14.23 2.76
C LEU A 39 12.17 -15.73 2.74
N LYS A 40 11.24 -16.64 3.02
CA LYS A 40 11.50 -18.09 2.98
C LYS A 40 11.26 -18.73 1.62
N LYS A 41 10.31 -18.19 0.84
CA LYS A 41 9.91 -18.73 -0.47
C LYS A 41 10.99 -18.42 -1.52
N ASP A 42 11.28 -17.14 -1.73
CA ASP A 42 12.33 -16.67 -2.63
C ASP A 42 12.86 -15.30 -2.15
N PRO A 43 13.85 -15.27 -1.25
CA PRO A 43 14.35 -14.02 -0.71
C PRO A 43 15.04 -13.15 -1.76
N ALA A 44 15.73 -13.73 -2.74
CA ALA A 44 16.45 -12.92 -3.74
C ALA A 44 15.45 -12.10 -4.58
N ALA A 45 14.42 -12.76 -5.12
CA ALA A 45 13.39 -12.08 -5.89
C ALA A 45 12.58 -11.10 -5.03
N PHE A 46 12.22 -11.50 -3.80
CA PHE A 46 11.48 -10.64 -2.87
C PHE A 46 12.24 -9.37 -2.52
N LEU A 47 13.53 -9.49 -2.12
CA LEU A 47 14.37 -8.36 -1.73
C LEU A 47 14.64 -7.42 -2.92
N LYS A 48 14.83 -7.97 -4.13
CA LYS A 48 14.97 -7.19 -5.36
C LYS A 48 13.70 -6.41 -5.68
N SER A 49 12.53 -7.04 -5.56
CA SER A 49 11.24 -6.42 -5.83
C SER A 49 10.93 -5.31 -4.82
N LEU A 50 11.25 -5.54 -3.55
CA LEU A 50 11.11 -4.52 -2.51
C LEU A 50 12.03 -3.32 -2.76
N HIS A 51 13.30 -3.56 -3.14
CA HIS A 51 14.20 -2.48 -3.51
C HIS A 51 13.67 -1.67 -4.71
N GLY A 52 13.14 -2.36 -5.72
CA GLY A 52 12.48 -1.72 -6.86
C GLY A 52 11.31 -0.83 -6.43
N LEU A 53 10.43 -1.34 -5.58
CA LEU A 53 9.31 -0.58 -5.01
C LEU A 53 9.79 0.69 -4.28
N LEU A 54 10.76 0.55 -3.36
CA LEU A 54 11.29 1.69 -2.61
C LEU A 54 11.94 2.72 -3.54
N SER A 55 12.67 2.26 -4.56
CA SER A 55 13.35 3.14 -5.51
C SER A 55 12.36 3.89 -6.40
N SER A 56 11.36 3.21 -6.94
CA SER A 56 10.31 3.84 -7.75
C SER A 56 9.48 4.82 -6.94
N ALA A 57 9.04 4.43 -5.74
CA ALA A 57 8.31 5.33 -4.86
C ALA A 57 9.14 6.54 -4.46
N GLY A 58 10.43 6.36 -4.20
CA GLY A 58 11.36 7.45 -3.92
C GLY A 58 11.43 8.46 -5.07
N LYS A 59 11.55 7.99 -6.31
CA LYS A 59 11.54 8.87 -7.50
C LYS A 59 10.24 9.68 -7.61
N ILE A 60 9.09 9.02 -7.45
CA ILE A 60 7.77 9.67 -7.53
C ILE A 60 7.60 10.72 -6.43
N LEU A 61 8.04 10.41 -5.22
CA LEU A 61 7.89 11.27 -4.04
C LEU A 61 9.02 12.31 -3.90
N GLY A 62 10.00 12.33 -4.81
CA GLY A 62 11.16 13.22 -4.73
C GLY A 62 12.04 12.95 -3.49
N ARG A 63 12.14 11.69 -3.06
CA ARG A 63 12.90 11.27 -1.87
C ARG A 63 13.90 10.16 -2.18
N PRO A 64 15.04 10.11 -1.46
CA PRO A 64 15.91 8.94 -1.49
C PRO A 64 15.17 7.65 -1.10
N ALA A 65 15.49 6.54 -1.77
CA ALA A 65 14.89 5.23 -1.48
C ALA A 65 15.07 4.79 0.00
N GLN A 66 16.11 5.29 0.66
CA GLN A 66 16.37 5.05 2.08
C GLN A 66 15.41 5.78 3.03
N GLU A 67 14.72 6.82 2.57
CA GLU A 67 13.82 7.64 3.37
C GLU A 67 12.35 7.33 3.10
N VAL A 68 12.05 6.75 1.93
CA VAL A 68 10.68 6.60 1.43
C VAL A 68 9.77 5.80 2.37
N LEU A 69 10.33 4.81 3.07
CA LEU A 69 9.56 4.02 4.03
C LEU A 69 9.22 4.85 5.28
N PHE A 70 10.11 5.74 5.73
CA PHE A 70 9.90 6.50 6.97
C PHE A 70 8.90 7.63 6.81
N ILE A 71 8.79 8.20 5.61
CA ILE A 71 7.80 9.25 5.32
C ILE A 71 6.36 8.72 5.29
N THR A 72 6.15 7.39 5.30
CA THR A 72 4.84 6.77 5.56
C THR A 72 4.47 6.76 7.06
N GLY A 73 5.35 7.29 7.93
CA GLY A 73 5.22 7.15 9.39
C GLY A 73 5.68 5.78 9.93
N PHE A 74 6.33 4.95 9.12
CA PHE A 74 6.90 3.68 9.59
C PHE A 74 7.99 3.91 10.64
N ASN A 75 7.85 3.28 11.80
CA ASN A 75 8.87 3.27 12.85
C ASN A 75 9.66 1.95 12.79
N PRO A 76 10.97 1.97 12.49
CA PRO A 76 11.78 0.75 12.39
C PRO A 76 11.96 0.03 13.73
N ASN A 77 11.60 0.64 14.86
CA ASN A 77 11.61 0.00 16.17
C ASN A 77 10.29 -0.71 16.50
N ASP A 78 9.22 -0.44 15.74
CA ASP A 78 7.97 -1.17 15.83
C ASP A 78 8.05 -2.45 14.98
N LEU A 79 8.31 -3.58 15.65
CA LEU A 79 8.44 -4.88 14.99
C LEU A 79 7.08 -5.55 14.69
N ALA A 80 5.96 -4.85 14.90
CA ALA A 80 4.65 -5.33 14.49
C ALA A 80 4.59 -5.50 12.96
N PRO A 81 4.41 -6.73 12.44
CA PRO A 81 4.44 -6.98 11.00
C PRO A 81 3.38 -6.20 10.21
N GLU A 82 2.29 -5.82 10.88
CA GLU A 82 1.20 -5.01 10.33
C GLU A 82 1.68 -3.62 9.90
N ARG A 83 2.64 -3.03 10.62
CA ARG A 83 3.14 -1.67 10.33
C ARG A 83 3.94 -1.62 9.05
N PHE A 84 4.80 -2.61 8.85
CA PHE A 84 5.55 -2.73 7.61
C PHE A 84 4.61 -3.00 6.42
N ALA A 85 3.63 -3.89 6.59
CA ALA A 85 2.64 -4.15 5.54
C ALA A 85 1.80 -2.90 5.20
N ALA A 86 1.43 -2.09 6.19
CA ALA A 86 0.72 -0.83 5.98
C ALA A 86 1.56 0.19 5.18
N ALA A 87 2.82 0.38 5.56
CA ALA A 87 3.75 1.24 4.83
C ALA A 87 3.92 0.78 3.37
N LEU A 88 4.02 -0.54 3.13
CA LEU A 88 4.07 -1.07 1.76
C LEU A 88 2.76 -0.85 0.99
N ALA A 89 1.60 -0.97 1.64
CA ALA A 89 0.33 -0.69 0.99
C ALA A 89 0.27 0.75 0.47
N GLU A 90 0.74 1.70 1.29
CA GLU A 90 0.81 3.12 0.94
C GLU A 90 1.78 3.39 -0.21
N LEU A 91 2.99 2.82 -0.18
CA LEU A 91 3.95 2.97 -1.28
C LEU A 91 3.43 2.34 -2.59
N ARG A 92 2.76 1.19 -2.51
CA ARG A 92 2.13 0.56 -3.68
C ARG A 92 0.99 1.43 -4.24
N ALA A 93 0.22 2.09 -3.38
CA ALA A 93 -0.81 3.04 -3.81
C ALA A 93 -0.20 4.24 -4.54
N VAL A 94 0.94 4.76 -4.08
CA VAL A 94 1.69 5.82 -4.78
C VAL A 94 2.09 5.38 -6.19
N LEU A 95 2.68 4.20 -6.34
CA LEU A 95 3.06 3.67 -7.67
C LEU A 95 1.85 3.48 -8.58
N PHE A 96 0.75 2.97 -8.03
CA PHE A 96 -0.48 2.80 -8.80
C PHE A 96 -1.03 4.15 -9.27
N LEU A 97 -1.10 5.15 -8.39
CA LEU A 97 -1.58 6.49 -8.73
C LEU A 97 -0.70 7.16 -9.79
N ASP A 98 0.63 7.05 -9.68
CA ASP A 98 1.56 7.54 -10.71
C ASP A 98 1.30 6.90 -12.07
N GLY A 99 1.09 5.57 -12.11
CA GLY A 99 0.72 4.84 -13.32
C GLY A 99 -0.65 5.24 -13.89
N GLU A 100 -1.58 5.69 -13.05
CA GLU A 100 -2.88 6.24 -13.46
C GLU A 100 -2.81 7.73 -13.87
N GLY A 101 -1.60 8.31 -13.91
CA GLY A 101 -1.34 9.67 -14.39
C GLY A 101 -1.53 10.77 -13.35
N PHE A 102 -1.49 10.44 -12.06
CA PHE A 102 -1.47 11.45 -10.99
C PHE A 102 -0.09 12.10 -10.87
N SER A 103 -0.07 13.39 -10.54
CA SER A 103 1.14 14.17 -10.29
C SER A 103 1.12 14.79 -8.89
N GLY A 104 2.26 15.33 -8.43
CA GLY A 104 2.35 16.01 -7.14
C GLY A 104 2.01 15.11 -5.94
N LEU A 105 2.26 13.80 -6.08
CA LEU A 105 1.94 12.80 -5.07
C LEU A 105 2.74 13.05 -3.79
N LYS A 106 2.05 13.04 -2.64
CA LYS A 106 2.68 13.21 -1.33
C LYS A 106 1.90 12.50 -0.24
N PHE A 107 2.62 12.02 0.79
CA PHE A 107 1.99 11.61 2.04
C PHE A 107 1.49 12.83 2.80
N MET A 108 0.30 12.68 3.37
CA MET A 108 -0.33 13.71 4.15
C MET A 108 0.18 13.64 5.60
N PRO A 109 0.56 14.78 6.19
CA PRO A 109 0.96 14.80 7.60
C PRO A 109 -0.24 14.45 8.48
N GLN A 110 -0.01 13.64 9.52
CA GLN A 110 -1.02 13.27 10.53
C GLN A 110 -1.33 14.43 11.51
N ALA A 111 -1.29 15.67 11.05
CA ALA A 111 -1.61 16.85 11.84
C ALA A 111 -3.13 16.99 12.08
N GLU A 112 -3.49 17.64 13.18
CA GLU A 112 -4.82 17.75 13.82
C GLU A 112 -6.04 17.51 12.90
N GLY A 113 -6.32 16.20 12.72
CA GLY A 113 -7.54 15.68 12.13
C GLY A 113 -7.60 15.66 10.60
N LEU A 114 -6.49 15.76 9.87
CA LEU A 114 -6.42 15.26 8.49
C LEU A 114 -6.23 13.75 8.56
N SER A 115 -7.12 12.99 7.93
CA SER A 115 -7.14 11.53 8.06
C SER A 115 -6.70 10.77 6.81
N ALA A 116 -6.64 11.44 5.65
CA ALA A 116 -6.13 10.85 4.41
C ALA A 116 -4.64 10.55 4.51
N ASP A 117 -4.22 9.50 3.81
CA ASP A 117 -2.84 9.04 3.81
C ASP A 117 -2.04 9.70 2.67
N ILE A 118 -2.67 9.87 1.50
CA ILE A 118 -2.01 10.38 0.28
C ILE A 118 -2.84 11.52 -0.32
N SER A 119 -2.17 12.49 -0.94
CA SER A 119 -2.78 13.44 -1.88
C SER A 119 -2.04 13.45 -3.21
N GLY A 120 -2.74 13.86 -4.27
CA GLY A 120 -2.17 14.03 -5.61
C GLY A 120 -3.09 14.89 -6.48
N VAL A 121 -2.62 15.22 -7.68
CA VAL A 121 -3.33 16.05 -8.65
C VAL A 121 -3.56 15.25 -9.93
N LYS A 122 -4.80 15.25 -10.41
CA LYS A 122 -5.18 14.69 -11.72
C LYS A 122 -6.08 15.70 -12.43
N ASP A 123 -5.75 16.00 -13.68
CA ASP A 123 -6.49 16.94 -14.53
C ASP A 123 -6.73 18.31 -13.86
N GLY A 124 -5.70 18.81 -13.17
CA GLY A 124 -5.74 20.08 -12.43
C GLY A 124 -6.51 20.05 -11.12
N GLN A 125 -7.07 18.91 -10.71
CA GLN A 125 -7.87 18.78 -9.50
C GLN A 125 -7.13 18.02 -8.40
N LEU A 126 -7.20 18.54 -7.17
CA LEU A 126 -6.72 17.86 -5.98
C LEU A 126 -7.60 16.63 -5.67
N CYS A 127 -6.94 15.49 -5.47
CA CYS A 127 -7.54 14.26 -4.99
C CYS A 127 -6.84 13.79 -3.71
N VAL A 128 -7.58 13.13 -2.83
CA VAL A 128 -7.06 12.57 -1.57
C VAL A 128 -7.42 11.10 -1.45
N PHE A 129 -6.56 10.32 -0.79
CA PHE A 129 -6.68 8.88 -0.75
C PHE A 129 -6.45 8.33 0.65
N GLU A 130 -7.27 7.35 0.99
CA GLU A 130 -7.16 6.53 2.19
C GLU A 130 -6.68 5.14 1.80
N VAL A 131 -5.67 4.64 2.48
CA VAL A 131 -5.10 3.33 2.24
C VAL A 131 -5.41 2.40 3.42
N CYS A 132 -5.87 1.20 3.09
CA CYS A 132 -6.16 0.14 4.03
C CYS A 132 -5.38 -1.11 3.64
N CYS A 133 -4.44 -1.52 4.49
CA CYS A 133 -3.84 -2.85 4.39
C CYS A 133 -4.85 -3.92 4.84
N LEU A 134 -5.04 -4.94 4.03
CA LEU A 134 -5.87 -6.10 4.33
C LEU A 134 -5.01 -7.35 4.51
N ARG A 135 -5.37 -8.14 5.53
CA ARG A 135 -4.95 -9.54 5.65
C ARG A 135 -6.11 -10.39 5.14
N SER A 136 -6.06 -10.75 3.86
CA SER A 136 -7.10 -11.53 3.20
C SER A 136 -6.81 -13.02 3.23
N GLY A 137 -5.58 -13.44 3.53
CA GLY A 137 -5.17 -14.85 3.46
C GLY A 137 -5.16 -15.37 2.02
N GLY A 138 -5.05 -14.46 1.04
CA GLY A 138 -5.26 -14.73 -0.38
C GLY A 138 -5.28 -13.42 -1.17
N LEU A 139 -5.04 -13.52 -2.49
CA LEU A 139 -4.87 -12.34 -3.35
C LEU A 139 -6.18 -11.59 -3.61
N LEU A 140 -7.33 -12.26 -3.64
CA LEU A 140 -8.61 -11.56 -3.75
C LEU A 140 -9.24 -11.44 -2.36
N PRO A 141 -9.46 -10.22 -1.82
CA PRO A 141 -10.08 -10.06 -0.53
C PRO A 141 -11.57 -10.45 -0.59
N ALA A 142 -12.07 -11.10 0.46
CA ALA A 142 -13.49 -11.40 0.58
C ALA A 142 -14.33 -10.11 0.63
N ALA A 143 -15.46 -10.08 -0.08
CA ALA A 143 -16.35 -8.90 -0.15
C ALA A 143 -16.80 -8.41 1.24
N GLY A 144 -17.15 -9.33 2.15
CA GLY A 144 -17.53 -8.97 3.53
C GLY A 144 -16.43 -8.25 4.32
N LEU A 145 -15.15 -8.61 4.10
CA LEU A 145 -14.01 -7.94 4.71
C LEU A 145 -13.88 -6.50 4.19
N LEU A 146 -14.08 -6.30 2.88
CA LEU A 146 -14.07 -4.98 2.26
C LEU A 146 -15.19 -4.09 2.79
N GLY A 147 -16.42 -4.61 2.86
CA GLY A 147 -17.59 -3.86 3.35
C GLY A 147 -17.39 -3.32 4.76
N GLY A 148 -16.83 -4.13 5.67
CA GLY A 148 -16.54 -3.69 7.04
C GLY A 148 -15.45 -2.61 7.13
N LYS A 149 -14.43 -2.67 6.26
CA LYS A 149 -13.34 -1.66 6.24
C LYS A 149 -13.75 -0.37 5.54
N TYR A 150 -14.60 -0.48 4.51
CA TYR A 150 -15.09 0.64 3.74
C TYR A 150 -15.74 1.72 4.61
N GLU A 151 -16.66 1.36 5.51
CA GLU A 151 -17.40 2.37 6.31
C GLU A 151 -16.47 3.19 7.22
N LYS A 152 -15.40 2.57 7.73
CA LYS A 152 -14.39 3.30 8.49
C LYS A 152 -13.60 4.23 7.59
N LYS A 153 -13.07 3.73 6.47
CA LYS A 153 -12.20 4.51 5.58
C LYS A 153 -12.94 5.61 4.84
N LYS A 154 -14.21 5.40 4.47
CA LYS A 154 -15.06 6.44 3.85
C LYS A 154 -15.22 7.67 4.74
N ARG A 155 -15.41 7.47 6.06
CA ARG A 155 -15.53 8.59 7.00
C ARG A 155 -14.25 9.41 7.05
N GLN A 156 -13.10 8.75 7.05
CA GLN A 156 -11.78 9.39 7.02
C GLN A 156 -11.57 10.16 5.70
N LEU A 157 -11.91 9.54 4.56
CA LEU A 157 -11.84 10.18 3.25
C LEU A 157 -12.72 11.44 3.18
N ASN A 158 -13.97 11.35 3.63
CA ASN A 158 -14.90 12.48 3.58
C ASN A 158 -14.47 13.64 4.50
N ASN A 159 -13.91 13.33 5.67
CA ASN A 159 -13.35 14.34 6.55
C ASN A 159 -12.16 15.07 5.89
N ALA A 160 -11.26 14.34 5.24
CA ALA A 160 -10.15 14.93 4.50
C ALA A 160 -10.65 15.78 3.31
N ARG A 161 -11.61 15.28 2.53
CA ARG A 161 -12.24 16.01 1.42
C ARG A 161 -12.85 17.33 1.86
N LYS A 162 -13.58 17.31 2.98
CA LYS A 162 -14.18 18.52 3.56
C LYS A 162 -13.11 19.54 3.98
N LYS A 163 -12.07 19.11 4.67
CA LYS A 163 -11.00 20.01 5.16
C LYS A 163 -10.16 20.62 4.05
N LEU A 164 -9.95 19.88 2.96
CA LEU A 164 -9.12 20.31 1.83
C LEU A 164 -9.94 20.88 0.67
N ALA A 165 -11.25 21.05 0.87
CA ALA A 165 -12.19 21.49 -0.15
C ALA A 165 -12.07 20.74 -1.49
N CYS A 166 -11.84 19.42 -1.44
CA CYS A 166 -11.69 18.60 -2.64
C CYS A 166 -12.89 17.66 -2.88
N ALA A 167 -13.33 17.62 -4.13
CA ALA A 167 -14.52 16.89 -4.53
C ALA A 167 -14.25 15.42 -4.89
N ARG A 168 -12.99 14.99 -4.99
CA ARG A 168 -12.64 13.64 -5.46
C ARG A 168 -11.65 12.97 -4.52
N GLY A 169 -11.76 11.66 -4.41
CA GLY A 169 -10.81 10.87 -3.64
C GLY A 169 -11.01 9.37 -3.80
N GLY A 170 -10.08 8.59 -3.26
CA GLY A 170 -10.09 7.14 -3.41
C GLY A 170 -9.90 6.38 -2.10
N LEU A 171 -10.49 5.19 -2.04
CA LEU A 171 -10.28 4.21 -0.99
C LEU A 171 -9.46 3.05 -1.57
N PHE A 172 -8.22 2.92 -1.11
CA PHE A 172 -7.33 1.82 -1.44
C PHE A 172 -7.48 0.68 -0.44
N PHE A 173 -7.69 -0.52 -0.96
CA PHE A 173 -7.61 -1.75 -0.20
C PHE A 173 -6.50 -2.63 -0.78
N ALA A 174 -5.37 -2.67 -0.09
CA ALA A 174 -4.22 -3.46 -0.50
C ALA A 174 -4.25 -4.82 0.19
N ALA A 175 -4.59 -5.87 -0.56
CA ALA A 175 -4.54 -7.25 -0.13
C ALA A 175 -3.09 -7.74 -0.09
N ASP A 176 -2.72 -8.33 1.06
CA ASP A 176 -1.42 -8.94 1.33
C ASP A 176 -0.24 -8.18 0.68
N PRO A 177 0.09 -6.95 1.11
CA PRO A 177 1.04 -6.06 0.43
C PRO A 177 2.47 -6.58 0.24
N LEU A 178 2.78 -7.71 0.88
CA LEU A 178 4.05 -8.41 0.80
C LEU A 178 4.09 -9.46 -0.34
N ALA A 179 2.95 -9.77 -0.95
CA ALA A 179 2.83 -10.68 -2.09
C ALA A 179 3.23 -10.02 -3.42
N LEU A 180 4.26 -9.18 -3.43
CA LEU A 180 4.65 -8.30 -4.56
C LEU A 180 4.85 -9.01 -5.90
N LEU A 181 5.19 -10.30 -5.85
CA LEU A 181 5.53 -11.13 -7.00
C LEU A 181 4.40 -12.07 -7.43
N GLU A 182 3.34 -12.18 -6.64
CA GLU A 182 2.27 -13.12 -6.96
C GLU A 182 1.39 -12.53 -8.08
N PRO A 183 1.08 -13.30 -9.14
CA PRO A 183 0.19 -12.85 -10.18
C PRO A 183 -1.22 -12.67 -9.61
N ALA A 184 -1.88 -11.59 -9.97
CA ALA A 184 -3.26 -11.31 -9.59
C ALA A 184 -4.07 -10.90 -10.82
N ASP A 185 -5.35 -11.26 -10.82
CA ASP A 185 -6.26 -10.94 -11.91
C ASP A 185 -6.84 -9.53 -11.75
N ALA A 186 -6.36 -8.61 -12.59
CA ALA A 186 -6.82 -7.22 -12.61
C ALA A 186 -8.30 -7.09 -12.97
N ALA A 187 -8.84 -7.97 -13.82
CA ALA A 187 -10.26 -7.96 -14.18
C ALA A 187 -11.12 -8.38 -12.98
N ALA A 188 -10.71 -9.43 -12.27
CA ALA A 188 -11.38 -9.85 -11.04
C ALA A 188 -11.34 -8.75 -9.96
N LEU A 189 -10.20 -8.06 -9.80
CA LEU A 189 -10.09 -6.90 -8.89
C LEU A 189 -11.03 -5.76 -9.32
N LYS A 190 -11.13 -5.47 -10.62
CA LYS A 190 -12.02 -4.42 -11.13
C LYS A 190 -13.49 -4.76 -10.89
N GLU A 191 -13.90 -6.00 -11.13
CA GLU A 191 -15.27 -6.44 -10.87
C GLU A 191 -15.59 -6.41 -9.38
N LEU A 192 -14.64 -6.75 -8.51
CA LEU A 192 -14.83 -6.62 -7.06
C LEU A 192 -14.96 -5.16 -6.62
N ALA A 193 -14.15 -4.25 -7.17
CA ALA A 193 -14.27 -2.82 -6.92
C ALA A 193 -15.63 -2.28 -7.39
N ARG A 194 -16.10 -2.72 -8.57
CA ARG A 194 -17.41 -2.41 -9.12
C ARG A 194 -18.54 -2.89 -8.21
N ALA A 195 -18.48 -4.15 -7.76
CA ALA A 195 -19.48 -4.74 -6.87
C ALA A 195 -19.58 -3.96 -5.55
N LEU A 196 -18.44 -3.62 -4.93
CA LEU A 196 -18.43 -2.81 -3.71
C LEU A 196 -19.00 -1.40 -3.95
N HIS A 197 -18.65 -0.76 -5.07
CA HIS A 197 -19.18 0.57 -5.40
C HIS A 197 -20.71 0.54 -5.60
N ALA A 198 -21.22 -0.49 -6.28
CA ALA A 198 -22.66 -0.70 -6.48
C ALA A 198 -23.39 -0.98 -5.16
N GLU A 199 -22.85 -1.88 -4.31
CA GLU A 199 -23.39 -2.18 -2.98
C GLU A 199 -23.54 -0.91 -2.13
N LYS A 200 -22.57 0.01 -2.26
CA LYS A 200 -22.55 1.29 -1.53
C LYS A 200 -23.28 2.43 -2.24
N LYS A 201 -24.13 2.09 -3.23
CA LYS A 201 -25.01 3.01 -3.98
C LYS A 201 -24.29 4.14 -4.70
N GLY A 202 -23.10 3.87 -5.23
CA GLY A 202 -22.38 4.82 -6.07
C GLY A 202 -21.98 6.13 -5.37
N PRO A 203 -21.13 6.09 -4.33
CA PRO A 203 -20.71 7.27 -3.59
C PRO A 203 -20.06 8.34 -4.49
N ALA A 204 -20.67 9.52 -4.59
CA ALA A 204 -20.20 10.60 -5.44
C ALA A 204 -18.73 11.00 -5.19
N GLY A 205 -17.94 11.05 -6.28
CA GLY A 205 -16.53 11.42 -6.26
C GLY A 205 -15.64 10.47 -5.44
N THR A 206 -16.07 9.23 -5.18
CA THR A 206 -15.28 8.21 -4.48
C THR A 206 -14.91 7.09 -5.43
N HIS A 207 -13.61 6.83 -5.56
CA HIS A 207 -13.07 5.72 -6.34
C HIS A 207 -12.64 4.58 -5.42
N ILE A 208 -12.93 3.34 -5.78
CA ILE A 208 -12.52 2.15 -5.04
C ILE A 208 -11.34 1.53 -5.78
N CYS A 209 -10.19 1.47 -5.10
CA CYS A 209 -8.95 0.96 -5.63
C CYS A 209 -8.58 -0.33 -4.90
N LEU A 210 -8.35 -1.41 -5.63
CA LEU A 210 -7.89 -2.67 -5.07
C LEU A 210 -6.48 -2.96 -5.58
N LEU A 211 -5.57 -3.28 -4.66
CA LEU A 211 -4.19 -3.68 -4.98
C LEU A 211 -3.94 -5.07 -4.46
N SER A 212 -3.44 -5.97 -5.31
CA SER A 212 -3.09 -7.32 -4.91
C SER A 212 -2.04 -7.91 -5.83
N GLY A 213 -1.09 -8.65 -5.27
CA GLY A 213 -0.02 -9.21 -6.09
C GLY A 213 0.76 -8.12 -6.83
N ALA A 214 1.01 -8.34 -8.12
CA ALA A 214 1.54 -7.31 -9.03
C ALA A 214 0.45 -6.42 -9.68
N ALA A 215 -0.83 -6.66 -9.43
CA ALA A 215 -1.95 -5.98 -10.09
C ALA A 215 -2.62 -4.90 -9.23
N GLY A 216 -3.28 -3.98 -9.91
CA GLY A 216 -4.17 -3.00 -9.31
C GLY A 216 -5.36 -2.74 -10.22
N ALA A 217 -6.49 -2.34 -9.63
CA ALA A 217 -7.68 -1.94 -10.37
C ALA A 217 -8.43 -0.83 -9.64
N VAL A 218 -9.13 0.00 -10.40
CA VAL A 218 -9.97 1.09 -9.89
C VAL A 218 -11.37 1.06 -10.50
N PHE A 219 -12.37 1.40 -9.69
CA PHE A 219 -13.73 1.66 -10.17
C PHE A 219 -14.45 2.70 -9.28
N PRO A 220 -15.21 3.66 -9.86
CA PRO A 220 -15.24 4.01 -11.28
C PRO A 220 -13.87 4.54 -11.75
N PRO A 221 -13.58 4.56 -13.07
CA PRO A 221 -12.35 5.17 -13.58
C PRO A 221 -12.26 6.65 -13.20
N TRP A 222 -11.04 7.19 -13.20
CA TRP A 222 -10.81 8.62 -13.02
C TRP A 222 -11.42 9.36 -14.22
N GLY A 223 -12.45 10.17 -13.98
CA GLY A 223 -13.04 11.09 -14.97
C GLY A 223 -12.69 12.52 -14.65
#